data_AF-A0A2X3CNX0-F1
#
_entry.id   AF-A0A2X3CNX0-F1
#
_cell.length_a   1.000
_cell.length_b   1.000
_cell.length_c   1.000
_cell.angle_alpha   90.00
_cell.angle_beta   90.00
_cell.angle_gamma   90.00
#
_symmetry.space_group_name_H-M   'P 1'
#
loop_
_entity.id
_entity.type
_entity.pdbx_description
1 polymer ?
#
loop_
_entity_poly.entity_id
_entity_poly.type
_entity_poly.pdbx_seq_one_letter_code
_entity_poly.pdbx_strand_id
1 'polypeptide(L)'
;MNAAQAGLYVNQLTVTWRNGHTALRDASFSVPRGSIAALVGVNGSGKSTLFKALMGFVRVGHGEIAILGQPVNRALRQNLVAYVPQSEEVDWSFPVLVEDVVMMGRYGHMGWLRRQSRAIARLSMPRWPAWA
;
A
#
# COMPACT_ATOMS: atom_id res chain seq x y z
N MET A 1 9.51 -20.02 4.26
CA MET A 1 8.43 -19.57 5.17
C MET A 1 7.09 -19.79 4.48
N ASN A 2 6.08 -20.28 5.20
CA ASN A 2 4.73 -20.46 4.65
C ASN A 2 3.91 -19.15 4.78
N ALA A 3 2.91 -18.94 3.93
CA ALA A 3 2.05 -17.76 3.88
C ALA A 3 1.44 -17.38 5.25
N ALA A 4 1.17 -18.36 6.11
CA ALA A 4 0.63 -18.14 7.46
C ALA A 4 1.58 -17.39 8.42
N GLN A 5 2.89 -17.46 8.18
CA GLN A 5 3.93 -16.92 9.08
C GLN A 5 4.54 -15.61 8.56
N ALA A 6 4.40 -15.32 7.27
CA ALA A 6 4.94 -14.12 6.66
C ALA A 6 4.01 -12.90 6.84
N GLY A 7 4.61 -11.70 6.82
CA GLY A 7 3.88 -10.44 6.68
C GLY A 7 3.42 -10.22 5.24
N LEU A 8 4.31 -10.54 4.30
CA LEU A 8 4.04 -10.60 2.87
C LEU A 8 4.62 -11.89 2.28
N TYR A 9 3.82 -12.62 1.52
CA TYR A 9 4.22 -13.83 0.81
C TYR A 9 3.88 -13.69 -0.66
N VAL A 10 4.84 -13.97 -1.52
CA VAL A 10 4.71 -13.93 -2.98
C VAL A 10 5.32 -15.21 -3.54
N ASN A 11 4.57 -15.94 -4.35
CA ASN A 11 5.00 -17.21 -4.92
C ASN A 11 4.71 -17.26 -6.42
N GLN A 12 5.76 -17.46 -7.22
CA GLN A 12 5.73 -17.61 -8.68
C GLN A 12 4.90 -16.53 -9.38
N LEU A 13 5.03 -15.30 -8.89
CA LEU A 13 4.25 -14.17 -9.36
C LEU A 13 4.69 -13.76 -10.77
N THR A 14 3.75 -13.87 -11.71
CA THR A 14 3.92 -13.39 -13.08
C THR A 14 2.82 -12.38 -13.41
N VAL A 15 3.24 -11.21 -13.89
CA VAL A 15 2.35 -10.10 -14.25
C VAL A 15 2.65 -9.65 -15.67
N THR A 16 1.65 -9.79 -16.52
CA THR A 16 1.68 -9.40 -17.93
C THR A 16 0.66 -8.28 -18.16
N TRP A 17 1.12 -7.18 -18.73
CA TRP A 17 0.28 -6.06 -19.10
C TRP A 17 -0.56 -6.37 -20.34
N ARG A 18 -1.61 -5.58 -20.59
CA ARG A 18 -2.51 -5.78 -21.74
C ARG A 18 -1.81 -5.70 -23.09
N ASN A 19 -0.67 -5.01 -23.18
CA ASN A 19 0.16 -4.92 -24.38
C ASN A 19 1.05 -6.16 -24.60
N GLY A 20 0.88 -7.23 -23.81
CA GLY A 20 1.68 -8.46 -23.89
C GLY A 20 3.04 -8.36 -23.17
N HIS A 21 3.44 -7.20 -22.68
CA HIS A 21 4.70 -7.03 -21.96
C HIS A 21 4.63 -7.67 -20.57
N THR A 22 5.48 -8.67 -20.32
CA THR A 22 5.61 -9.32 -19.02
C THR A 22 6.57 -8.53 -18.14
N ALA A 23 6.03 -7.85 -17.13
CA ALA A 23 6.79 -6.95 -16.24
C ALA A 23 7.34 -7.64 -14.99
N LEU A 24 6.73 -8.75 -14.58
CA LEU A 24 7.26 -9.65 -13.54
C LEU A 24 7.14 -11.08 -14.05
N ARG A 25 8.17 -11.89 -13.82
CA ARG A 25 8.22 -13.29 -14.22
C ARG A 25 8.70 -14.14 -13.05
N ASP A 26 7.85 -15.04 -12.60
CA ASP A 26 8.12 -16.07 -11.59
C ASP A 26 8.76 -15.54 -10.29
N ALA A 27 8.38 -14.34 -9.87
CA ALA A 27 8.94 -13.72 -8.67
C ALA A 27 8.43 -14.45 -7.41
N SER A 28 9.36 -14.90 -6.56
CA SER A 28 9.04 -15.61 -5.31
C SER A 28 9.87 -15.03 -4.16
N PHE A 29 9.21 -14.55 -3.12
CA PHE A 29 9.86 -14.05 -1.92
C PHE A 29 8.88 -13.97 -0.74
N SER A 30 9.42 -13.85 0.47
CA SER A 30 8.62 -13.62 1.69
C SER A 30 9.28 -12.57 2.57
N VAL A 31 8.46 -11.67 3.12
CA VAL A 31 8.88 -10.68 4.11
C VAL A 31 8.26 -11.06 5.46
N PRO A 32 9.05 -11.22 6.54
CA PRO A 32 8.55 -11.50 7.88
C PRO A 32 7.60 -10.40 8.41
N ARG A 33 6.84 -10.75 9.45
CA ARG A 33 6.05 -9.75 10.20
C ARG A 33 6.98 -8.91 11.07
N GLY A 34 6.67 -7.62 11.22
CA GLY A 34 7.44 -6.71 12.07
C GLY A 34 8.82 -6.33 11.52
N SER A 35 9.10 -6.63 10.25
CA SER A 35 10.36 -6.25 9.59
C SER A 35 10.15 -5.09 8.61
N ILE A 36 11.21 -4.31 8.40
CA ILE A 36 11.32 -3.34 7.32
C ILE A 36 12.11 -3.99 6.19
N ALA A 37 11.54 -4.01 4.98
CA ALA A 37 12.19 -4.56 3.79
C ALA A 37 12.29 -3.49 2.71
N ALA A 38 13.40 -3.53 1.95
CA ALA A 38 13.63 -2.65 0.81
C ALA A 38 13.67 -3.47 -0.49
N LEU A 39 13.06 -2.91 -1.54
CA LEU A 39 13.13 -3.45 -2.89
C LEU A 39 13.97 -2.51 -3.76
N VAL A 40 15.13 -2.98 -4.20
CA VAL A 40 16.08 -2.19 -5.00
C VAL A 40 16.22 -2.83 -6.38
N GLY A 41 16.33 -1.99 -7.41
CA GLY A 41 16.51 -2.43 -8.79
C GLY A 41 16.54 -1.25 -9.74
N VAL A 42 16.99 -1.47 -10.97
CA VAL A 42 17.05 -0.43 -12.02
C VAL A 42 15.65 0.00 -12.50
N ASN A 43 15.56 1.11 -13.21
CA ASN A 43 14.31 1.52 -13.86
C ASN A 43 13.85 0.43 -14.85
N GLY A 44 12.55 0.13 -14.84
CA GLY A 44 11.98 -0.96 -15.63
C GLY A 44 12.08 -2.36 -15.00
N SER A 45 12.74 -2.54 -13.85
CA SER A 45 12.88 -3.85 -13.21
C SER A 45 11.59 -4.43 -12.59
N GLY A 46 10.43 -3.80 -12.81
CA GLY A 46 9.14 -4.28 -12.31
C GLY A 46 8.75 -3.85 -10.89
N LYS A 47 9.52 -2.98 -10.20
CA LYS A 47 9.20 -2.52 -8.83
C LYS A 47 7.81 -1.91 -8.69
N SER A 48 7.48 -0.93 -9.54
CA SER A 48 6.17 -0.28 -9.54
C SER A 48 5.07 -1.25 -9.94
N THR A 49 5.37 -2.25 -10.79
CA THR A 49 4.42 -3.32 -11.13
C THR A 49 4.16 -4.22 -9.93
N LEU A 50 5.18 -4.57 -9.15
CA LEU A 50 5.03 -5.34 -7.92
C LEU A 50 4.16 -4.60 -6.91
N PHE A 51 4.43 -3.31 -6.66
CA PHE A 51 3.57 -2.51 -5.77
C PHE A 51 2.13 -2.42 -6.26
N LYS A 52 1.91 -2.22 -7.57
CA LYS A 52 0.56 -2.26 -8.16
C LYS A 52 -0.12 -3.62 -7.96
N ALA A 53 0.61 -4.73 -8.00
CA ALA A 53 0.06 -6.07 -7.76
C ALA A 53 -0.32 -6.26 -6.28
N LEU A 54 0.53 -5.79 -5.35
CA LEU A 54 0.24 -5.79 -3.91
C LEU A 54 -0.98 -4.93 -3.57
N MET A 55 -1.20 -3.84 -4.30
CA MET A 55 -2.36 -2.96 -4.17
C MET A 55 -3.61 -3.45 -4.93
N GLY A 56 -3.53 -4.58 -5.62
CA GLY A 56 -4.64 -5.12 -6.41
C GLY A 56 -4.99 -4.30 -7.66
N PHE A 57 -4.12 -3.39 -8.10
CA PHE A 57 -4.33 -2.55 -9.29
C PHE A 57 -4.02 -3.27 -10.60
N VAL A 58 -3.26 -4.37 -10.56
CA VAL A 58 -2.98 -5.20 -11.73
C VAL A 58 -3.45 -6.62 -11.49
N ARG A 59 -3.97 -7.25 -12.54
CA ARG A 59 -4.35 -8.65 -12.50
C ARG A 59 -3.10 -9.52 -12.52
N VAL A 60 -2.99 -10.40 -11.54
CA VAL A 60 -1.96 -11.45 -11.52
C VAL A 60 -2.35 -12.52 -12.53
N GLY A 61 -1.45 -12.82 -13.47
CA GLY A 61 -1.69 -13.83 -14.51
C GLY A 61 -1.40 -15.24 -14.03
N HIS A 62 -0.38 -15.37 -13.17
CA HIS A 62 0.03 -16.63 -12.55
C HIS A 62 0.68 -16.35 -11.18
N GLY A 63 0.59 -17.31 -10.27
CA GLY A 63 1.12 -17.22 -8.92
C GLY A 63 0.14 -16.63 -7.91
N GLU A 64 0.63 -16.44 -6.69
CA GLU A 64 -0.19 -15.96 -5.57
C GLU A 64 0.53 -14.93 -4.72
N ILE A 65 -0.27 -14.07 -4.10
CA ILE A 65 0.18 -13.06 -3.15
C ILE A 65 -0.72 -13.17 -1.91
N ALA A 66 -0.09 -13.29 -0.74
CA ALA A 66 -0.77 -13.25 0.54
C ALA A 66 -0.15 -12.18 1.45
N ILE A 67 -1.02 -11.37 2.07
CA ILE A 67 -0.66 -10.33 3.03
C ILE A 67 -1.24 -10.74 4.37
N LEU A 68 -0.38 -10.87 5.39
CA LEU A 68 -0.75 -11.33 6.73
C LEU A 68 -1.54 -12.67 6.71
N GLY A 69 -1.18 -13.57 5.80
CA GLY A 69 -1.83 -14.87 5.62
C GLY A 69 -3.18 -14.83 4.89
N GLN A 70 -3.56 -13.69 4.29
CA GLN A 70 -4.81 -13.52 3.56
C GLN A 70 -4.56 -13.12 2.10
N PRO A 71 -5.44 -13.48 1.15
CA PRO A 71 -5.34 -13.00 -0.22
C PRO A 71 -5.48 -11.47 -0.28
N VAL A 72 -4.80 -10.85 -1.25
CA VAL A 72 -4.71 -9.38 -1.42
C VAL A 72 -6.06 -8.69 -1.33
N ASN A 73 -7.09 -9.22 -2.02
CA ASN A 73 -8.42 -8.64 -2.04
C ASN A 73 -9.06 -8.53 -0.64
N ARG A 74 -8.82 -9.52 0.24
CA ARG A 74 -9.36 -9.53 1.61
C ARG A 74 -8.56 -8.59 2.50
N ALA A 75 -7.23 -8.57 2.37
CA ALA A 75 -6.38 -7.66 3.13
C ALA A 75 -6.69 -6.18 2.83
N LEU A 76 -6.92 -5.84 1.56
CA LEU A 76 -7.32 -4.49 1.14
C LEU A 76 -8.70 -4.10 1.69
N ARG A 77 -9.69 -5.01 1.64
CA ARG A 77 -11.03 -4.77 2.23
C ARG A 77 -11.01 -4.55 3.74
N GLN A 78 -9.99 -5.06 4.43
CA GLN A 78 -9.78 -4.89 5.86
C GLN A 78 -8.91 -3.68 6.21
N ASN A 79 -8.52 -2.86 5.23
CA ASN A 79 -7.63 -1.71 5.40
C ASN A 79 -6.27 -2.09 6.04
N LEU A 80 -5.73 -3.28 5.73
CA LEU A 80 -4.45 -3.75 6.27
C LEU A 80 -3.22 -3.23 5.52
N VAL A 81 -3.42 -2.55 4.40
CA VAL A 81 -2.35 -2.07 3.51
C VAL A 81 -2.53 -0.57 3.31
N ALA A 82 -1.45 0.18 3.54
CA ALA A 82 -1.34 1.58 3.17
C ALA A 82 -0.27 1.71 2.09
N TYR A 83 -0.52 2.58 1.10
CA TYR A 83 0.41 2.84 0.01
C TYR A 83 0.58 4.33 -0.18
N VAL A 84 1.84 4.76 -0.22
CA VAL A 84 2.23 6.13 -0.51
C VAL A 84 2.79 6.13 -1.93
N PRO A 85 2.13 6.78 -2.90
CA PRO A 85 2.62 6.85 -4.27
C PRO A 85 3.89 7.69 -4.36
N GLN A 86 4.73 7.39 -5.36
CA GLN A 86 6.04 8.01 -5.53
C GLN A 86 5.98 9.51 -5.82
N SER A 87 5.04 9.96 -6.66
CA SER A 87 4.61 11.36 -6.89
C SER A 87 3.89 11.42 -8.23
N GLU A 88 2.63 11.82 -8.26
CA GLU A 88 2.05 12.52 -9.40
C GLU A 88 1.61 13.88 -8.85
N GLU A 89 2.02 14.95 -9.54
CA GLU A 89 1.87 16.38 -9.23
C GLU A 89 0.88 16.69 -8.10
N VAL A 90 1.42 16.93 -6.90
CA VAL A 90 0.62 17.59 -5.85
C VAL A 90 0.38 19.00 -6.37
N ASP A 91 -0.84 19.27 -6.79
CA ASP A 91 -1.28 20.62 -7.06
C ASP A 91 -1.30 21.39 -5.72
N TRP A 92 -0.21 22.10 -5.45
CA TRP A 92 -0.07 22.94 -4.26
C TRP A 92 -1.06 24.12 -4.25
N SER A 93 -1.74 24.40 -5.36
CA SER A 93 -2.81 25.40 -5.43
C SER A 93 -4.17 24.86 -4.97
N PHE A 94 -4.28 23.55 -4.72
CA PHE A 94 -5.50 22.93 -4.22
C PHE A 94 -5.73 23.29 -2.74
N PRO A 95 -6.84 23.97 -2.38
CA PRO A 95 -7.04 24.54 -1.04
C PRO A 95 -7.50 23.47 -0.04
N VAL A 96 -6.60 22.59 0.39
CA VAL A 96 -6.89 21.55 1.39
C VAL A 96 -5.93 21.66 2.56
N LEU A 97 -6.47 21.69 3.79
CA LEU A 97 -5.65 21.76 5.00
C LEU A 97 -5.06 20.38 5.31
N VAL A 98 -3.92 20.36 6.02
CA VAL A 98 -3.33 19.11 6.52
C VAL A 98 -4.33 18.32 7.37
N GLU A 99 -5.15 19.01 8.15
CA GLU A 99 -6.23 18.38 8.91
C GLU A 99 -7.23 17.65 8.00
N ASP A 100 -7.61 18.24 6.87
CA ASP A 100 -8.53 17.63 5.92
C ASP A 100 -7.94 16.34 5.31
N VAL A 101 -6.65 16.37 4.93
CA VAL A 101 -5.95 15.20 4.38
C VAL A 101 -5.87 14.06 5.42
N VAL A 102 -5.51 14.39 6.66
CA VAL A 102 -5.46 13.41 7.76
C VAL A 102 -6.85 12.84 8.04
N MET A 103 -7.88 13.70 8.03
CA MET A 103 -9.25 13.28 8.28
C MET A 103 -9.81 12.41 7.15
N MET A 104 -9.46 12.66 5.89
CA MET A 104 -9.78 11.79 4.76
C MET A 104 -9.18 10.39 4.94
N GLY A 105 -7.91 10.29 5.37
CA GLY A 105 -7.28 8.99 5.66
C GLY A 105 -7.92 8.22 6.82
N ARG A 106 -8.52 8.93 7.79
CA ARG A 106 -9.19 8.33 8.95
C ARG A 106 -10.65 7.93 8.70
N TYR A 107 -11.25 8.38 7.60
CA TYR A 107 -12.68 8.22 7.33
C TYR A 107 -13.13 6.74 7.40
N GLY A 108 -12.32 5.81 6.88
CA GLY A 108 -12.59 4.36 6.94
C GLY A 108 -12.57 3.74 8.35
N HIS A 109 -12.03 4.45 9.34
CA HIS A 109 -11.98 4.04 10.75
C HIS A 109 -13.02 4.76 11.62
N MET A 110 -13.81 5.67 11.04
CA MET A 110 -14.90 6.34 11.77
C MET A 110 -16.13 5.43 11.74
N GLY A 111 -16.59 4.99 12.92
CA GLY A 111 -17.77 4.12 13.06
C GLY A 111 -19.05 4.73 12.47
N TRP A 112 -20.18 4.02 12.58
CA TRP A 112 -21.44 4.32 11.88
C TRP A 112 -21.89 5.79 11.91
N LEU A 113 -21.79 6.46 13.06
CA LEU A 113 -22.21 7.86 13.19
C LEU A 113 -21.27 8.87 12.51
N ARG A 114 -20.11 8.41 12.01
CA ARG A 114 -19.01 9.22 11.45
C ARG A 114 -18.73 10.46 12.30
N ARG A 115 -18.92 10.32 13.62
CA ARG A 115 -19.01 11.43 14.54
C ARG A 115 -17.60 11.88 14.87
N GLN A 116 -17.28 13.07 14.40
CA GLN A 116 -15.99 13.72 14.58
C GLN A 116 -15.83 14.11 16.06
N SER A 117 -14.80 13.60 16.72
CA SER A 117 -14.33 14.24 17.96
C SER A 117 -13.24 15.24 17.57
N ARG A 118 -13.45 16.54 17.81
CA ARG A 118 -12.42 17.59 17.58
C ARG A 118 -11.07 17.26 18.25
N ALA A 119 -11.09 16.42 19.29
CA ALA A 119 -9.90 15.90 19.96
C ALA A 119 -9.02 15.00 19.09
N ILE A 120 -9.60 14.25 18.13
CA ILE A 120 -8.87 13.29 17.30
C ILE A 120 -8.01 13.99 16.23
N ALA A 121 -8.51 15.06 15.63
CA ALA A 121 -7.73 15.85 14.66
C ALA A 121 -6.47 16.44 15.33
N ARG A 122 -6.60 16.96 16.56
CA ARG A 122 -5.49 17.50 17.36
C ARG A 122 -4.43 16.47 17.78
N LEU A 123 -4.82 15.22 18.07
CA LEU A 123 -3.90 14.14 18.48
C LEU A 123 -3.18 13.50 17.29
N SER A 124 -3.73 13.62 16.08
CA SER A 124 -3.18 13.03 14.86
C SER A 124 -2.19 13.95 14.14
N MET A 125 -2.22 15.24 14.47
CA MET A 125 -1.22 16.20 14.03
C MET A 125 0.04 16.01 14.88
N PRO A 126 1.15 15.54 14.31
CA PRO A 126 2.40 15.57 15.04
C PRO A 126 2.72 17.04 15.31
N ARG A 127 3.16 17.39 16.53
CA ARG A 127 3.79 18.69 16.78
C ARG A 127 5.12 18.69 16.04
N TRP A 128 5.08 18.91 14.74
CA TRP A 128 6.29 19.17 13.97
C TRP A 128 6.81 20.54 14.43
N PRO A 129 8.04 20.63 14.95
CA PRO A 129 8.68 21.93 15.07
C PRO A 129 8.72 22.51 13.67
N ALA A 130 8.21 23.74 13.53
CA ALA A 130 8.38 24.50 12.30
C ALA A 130 9.89 24.62 12.09
N TRP A 131 10.42 23.86 11.12
CA TRP A 131 11.76 23.95 10.52
C TRP A 131 12.96 24.13 11.48
N ALA A 132 13.84 23.13 11.49
CA ALA A 132 15.27 23.31 11.76
C ALA A 132 16.04 22.66 10.61
#